data_AF-T1FXL5-F1
#
_entry.id   AF-T1FXL5-F1
#
_cell.length_a   1.000
_cell.length_b   1.000
_cell.length_c   1.000
_cell.angle_alpha   90.00
_cell.angle_beta   90.00
_cell.angle_gamma   90.00
#
_symmetry.space_group_name_H-M   'P 1'
#
loop_
_entity.id
_entity.type
_entity.pdbx_description
1 polymer ?
#
loop_
_entity_poly.entity_id
_entity_poly.type
_entity_poly.pdbx_seq_one_letter_code
_entity_poly.pdbx_strand_id
1 'polypeptide(L)'
;MKTSPIYVSVFYQNENSLNITTNIYSRKRIMHATTPELLLCLGGFFKKRCSHLKEFDSSKTLSWLKYVDRSLLSQGWQDVAFINPANIIFIYFLVSSELETPLMDEIIDVNNLQALVLTCFYLAYTYMGNEISYPSKPFLVNHEASQHFWDRCLRIINTRSSDMLKINRDPTFFANVFLELKSYLPS
;
A
#
# COMPACT_ATOMS: atom_id res chain seq x y z
N MET A 1 -20.83 -20.21 24.84
CA MET A 1 -19.88 -19.13 25.24
C MET A 1 -20.19 -17.91 24.39
N LYS A 2 -20.59 -16.78 24.98
CA LYS A 2 -20.75 -15.52 24.26
C LYS A 2 -19.36 -14.89 24.11
N THR A 3 -18.77 -15.00 22.93
CA THR A 3 -17.58 -14.22 22.57
C THR A 3 -18.01 -12.75 22.54
N SER A 4 -17.35 -11.89 23.32
CA SER A 4 -17.58 -10.45 23.23
C SER A 4 -17.01 -9.94 21.89
N PRO A 5 -17.67 -8.98 21.22
CA PRO A 5 -17.16 -8.46 19.96
C PRO A 5 -15.82 -7.73 20.17
N ILE A 6 -14.88 -7.92 19.26
CA ILE A 6 -13.66 -7.12 19.17
C ILE A 6 -14.04 -5.80 18.50
N TYR A 7 -13.81 -4.68 19.17
CA TYR A 7 -14.05 -3.34 18.61
C TYR A 7 -12.73 -2.68 18.23
N VAL A 8 -12.68 -2.06 17.06
CA VAL A 8 -11.51 -1.33 16.55
C VAL A 8 -11.92 0.06 16.09
N SER A 9 -11.13 1.08 16.43
CA SER A 9 -11.30 2.45 15.95
C SER A 9 -9.96 3.06 15.53
N VAL A 10 -9.96 3.77 14.39
CA VAL A 10 -8.77 4.38 13.78
C VAL A 10 -8.85 5.88 13.98
N PHE A 11 -7.75 6.49 14.44
CA PHE A 11 -7.62 7.93 14.66
C PHE A 11 -6.33 8.44 14.01
N TYR A 12 -6.44 9.58 13.32
CA TYR A 12 -5.31 10.31 12.75
C TYR A 12 -4.97 11.48 13.67
N GLN A 13 -3.73 11.54 14.17
CA GLN A 13 -3.26 12.67 15.00
C GLN A 13 -2.41 13.67 14.20
N ASN A 14 -1.91 13.28 13.03
CA ASN A 14 -1.05 14.02 12.09
C ASN A 14 -0.95 13.18 10.81
N GLU A 15 -0.81 13.77 9.63
CA GLU A 15 -0.58 13.03 8.38
C GLU A 15 0.63 12.09 8.42
N ASN A 16 1.54 12.24 9.39
CA ASN A 16 2.71 11.37 9.56
C ASN A 16 2.53 10.25 10.59
N SER A 17 1.41 10.20 11.33
CA SER A 17 1.20 9.22 12.41
C SER A 17 -0.24 8.73 12.50
N LEU A 18 -0.41 7.42 12.65
CA LEU A 18 -1.71 6.76 12.78
C LEU A 18 -1.80 5.97 14.08
N ASN A 19 -2.94 6.11 14.77
CA ASN A 19 -3.27 5.36 15.98
C ASN A 19 -4.48 4.45 15.74
N ILE A 20 -4.32 3.17 16.04
CA ILE A 20 -5.40 2.19 16.04
C ILE A 20 -5.69 1.78 17.48
N THR A 21 -6.92 1.99 17.91
CA THR A 21 -7.40 1.47 19.19
C THR A 21 -8.08 0.13 18.95
N THR A 22 -7.61 -0.91 19.61
CA THR A 22 -8.27 -2.23 19.60
C THR A 22 -8.74 -2.59 21.01
N ASN A 23 -9.94 -3.12 21.14
CA ASN A 23 -10.49 -3.64 22.39
C ASN A 23 -10.53 -5.16 22.33
N ILE A 24 -9.45 -5.80 22.77
CA ILE A 24 -9.31 -7.26 22.75
C ILE A 24 -9.60 -7.76 24.17
N TYR A 25 -10.67 -8.52 24.34
CA TYR A 25 -11.02 -9.22 25.59
C TYR A 25 -10.85 -8.37 26.86
N SER A 26 -11.40 -7.15 26.88
CA SER A 26 -11.39 -6.16 27.98
C SER A 26 -10.14 -5.29 28.17
N ARG A 27 -9.10 -5.42 27.33
CA ARG A 27 -7.91 -4.54 27.36
C ARG A 27 -7.84 -3.67 26.11
N LYS A 28 -8.01 -2.35 26.29
CA LYS A 28 -7.74 -1.35 25.25
C LYS A 28 -6.24 -1.32 24.96
N ARG A 29 -5.83 -1.74 23.76
CA ARG A 29 -4.46 -1.53 23.26
C ARG A 29 -4.47 -0.47 22.17
N ILE A 30 -3.64 0.55 22.38
CA ILE A 30 -3.35 1.57 21.37
C ILE A 30 -2.13 1.08 20.60
N MET A 31 -2.31 0.89 19.30
CA MET A 31 -1.24 0.63 18.35
C MET A 31 -0.93 1.92 17.62
N HIS A 32 0.35 2.23 17.47
CA HIS A 32 0.83 3.45 16.83
C HIS A 32 1.84 3.07 15.76
N ALA A 33 1.87 3.82 14.65
CA ALA A 33 2.96 3.76 13.69
C ALA A 33 3.17 5.11 12.98
N THR A 34 4.41 5.33 12.58
CA THR A 34 4.81 6.51 11.78
C THR A 34 5.01 6.15 10.31
N THR A 35 4.97 7.15 9.42
CA THR A 35 5.26 6.96 7.98
C THR A 35 6.62 6.27 7.75
N PRO A 36 7.75 6.70 8.34
CA PRO A 36 9.04 6.04 8.13
C PRO A 36 9.05 4.58 8.59
N GLU A 37 8.41 4.28 9.72
CA GLU A 37 8.30 2.93 10.27
C GLU A 37 7.52 2.01 9.33
N LEU A 38 6.39 2.47 8.78
CA LEU A 38 5.60 1.68 7.84
C LEU A 38 6.29 1.52 6.48
N LEU A 39 7.06 2.51 6.03
CA LEU A 39 7.91 2.35 4.85
C LEU A 39 9.02 1.30 5.06
N LEU A 40 9.61 1.21 6.26
CA LEU A 40 10.55 0.15 6.60
C LEU A 40 9.89 -1.23 6.59
N CYS A 41 8.71 -1.34 7.18
CA CYS A 41 7.88 -2.55 7.12
C CYS A 41 7.56 -2.96 5.67
N LEU A 42 7.15 -2.00 4.83
CA LEU A 42 6.85 -2.24 3.42
C LEU A 42 8.09 -2.72 2.65
N GLY A 43 9.26 -2.13 2.91
CA GLY A 43 10.53 -2.60 2.37
C GLY A 43 10.87 -4.03 2.83
N GLY A 44 10.64 -4.36 4.10
CA GLY A 44 10.80 -5.70 4.64
C GLY A 44 9.88 -6.73 3.96
N PHE A 45 8.63 -6.35 3.69
CA PHE A 45 7.69 -7.16 2.91
C PHE A 45 8.24 -7.46 1.53
N PHE A 46 8.65 -6.44 0.76
CA PHE A 46 9.21 -6.65 -0.57
C PHE A 46 10.48 -7.51 -0.54
N LYS A 47 11.38 -7.27 0.41
CA LYS A 47 12.61 -8.07 0.57
C LYS A 47 12.30 -9.56 0.78
N LYS A 48 11.30 -9.86 1.61
CA LYS A 48 10.89 -11.24 1.90
C LYS A 48 10.12 -11.86 0.74
N ARG A 49 9.19 -11.13 0.13
CA ARG A 49 8.30 -11.68 -0.90
C ARG A 49 9.00 -11.83 -2.25
N CYS A 50 9.89 -10.91 -2.59
CA CYS A 50 10.61 -10.88 -3.87
C CYS A 50 12.05 -11.39 -3.73
N SER A 51 12.31 -12.33 -2.81
CA SER A 51 13.66 -12.86 -2.56
C SER A 51 14.24 -13.67 -3.71
N HIS A 52 13.40 -14.07 -4.68
CA HIS A 52 13.82 -14.74 -5.92
C HIS A 52 14.49 -13.79 -6.90
N LEU A 53 14.26 -12.47 -6.78
CA LEU A 53 14.88 -11.44 -7.62
C LEU A 53 16.30 -11.13 -7.14
N LYS A 54 17.30 -11.77 -7.76
CA LYS A 54 18.71 -11.72 -7.32
C LYS A 54 19.34 -10.32 -7.21
N GLU A 55 18.86 -9.34 -7.98
CA GLU A 55 19.39 -7.96 -8.03
C GLU A 55 18.45 -6.90 -7.44
N PHE A 56 17.45 -7.37 -6.69
CA PHE A 56 16.45 -6.50 -6.10
C PHE A 56 16.90 -6.00 -4.72
N ASP A 57 16.99 -4.67 -4.59
CA ASP A 57 17.05 -4.00 -3.30
C ASP A 57 15.68 -3.38 -3.01
N SER A 58 15.09 -3.77 -1.87
CA SER A 58 13.83 -3.21 -1.36
C SER A 58 13.82 -1.68 -1.29
N SER A 59 14.97 -1.02 -1.13
CA SER A 59 15.09 0.44 -1.15
C SER A 59 14.63 1.06 -2.49
N LYS A 60 14.73 0.30 -3.61
CA LYS A 60 14.26 0.73 -4.93
C LYS A 60 12.75 0.96 -4.93
N THR A 61 11.96 0.09 -4.29
CA THR A 61 10.50 0.26 -4.21
C THR A 61 10.12 1.56 -3.51
N LEU A 62 10.74 1.84 -2.37
CA LEU A 62 10.50 3.07 -1.63
C LEU A 62 10.94 4.31 -2.43
N SER A 63 12.01 4.19 -3.21
CA SER A 63 12.49 5.25 -4.09
C SER A 63 11.53 5.54 -5.23
N TRP A 64 10.92 4.53 -5.86
CA TRP A 64 9.89 4.71 -6.88
C TRP A 64 8.66 5.44 -6.34
N LEU A 65 8.14 5.00 -5.18
CA LEU A 65 7.00 5.64 -4.54
C LEU A 65 7.29 7.12 -4.21
N LYS A 66 8.42 7.38 -3.55
CA LYS A 66 8.83 8.75 -3.19
C LYS A 66 9.09 9.63 -4.41
N TYR A 67 9.64 9.07 -5.49
CA TYR A 67 9.89 9.80 -6.72
C TYR A 67 8.58 10.29 -7.34
N VAL A 68 7.60 9.41 -7.50
CA VAL A 68 6.30 9.77 -8.06
C VAL A 68 5.56 10.79 -7.18
N ASP A 69 5.53 10.56 -5.87
CA ASP A 69 4.88 11.47 -4.91
C ASP A 69 5.48 12.87 -4.92
N ARG A 70 6.82 12.97 -4.94
CA ARG A 70 7.53 14.25 -5.07
C ARG A 70 7.31 14.90 -6.44
N SER A 71 7.25 14.11 -7.50
CA SER A 71 7.05 14.60 -8.86
C SER A 71 5.68 15.28 -9.00
N LEU A 72 4.63 14.68 -8.44
CA LEU A 72 3.28 15.25 -8.42
C LEU A 72 3.22 16.56 -7.62
N LEU A 73 3.86 16.61 -6.44
CA LEU A 73 4.00 17.85 -5.66
C LEU A 73 4.72 18.95 -6.45
N SER A 74 5.89 18.63 -7.03
CA SER A 74 6.70 19.63 -7.74
C SER A 74 6.03 20.21 -9.00
N GLN A 75 5.12 19.45 -9.59
CA GLN A 75 4.38 19.85 -10.79
C GLN A 75 3.03 20.52 -10.46
N GLY A 76 2.68 20.64 -9.17
CA GLY A 76 1.42 21.25 -8.74
C GLY A 76 0.19 20.38 -9.00
N TRP A 77 0.35 19.05 -9.07
CA TRP A 77 -0.77 18.12 -9.18
C TRP A 77 -1.43 17.80 -7.84
N GLN A 78 -0.76 18.12 -6.73
CA GLN A 78 -1.28 17.97 -5.37
C GLN A 78 -0.61 18.98 -4.45
N ASP A 79 -1.31 19.43 -3.41
CA ASP A 79 -0.78 20.36 -2.40
C ASP A 79 -0.07 19.65 -1.24
N VAL A 80 -0.45 18.39 -1.00
CA VAL A 80 -0.01 17.58 0.14
C VAL A 80 0.52 16.24 -0.34
N ALA A 81 1.54 15.71 0.34
CA ALA A 81 2.10 14.40 0.01
C ALA A 81 1.05 13.29 0.23
N PHE A 82 0.92 12.38 -0.74
CA PHE A 82 0.01 11.25 -0.62
C PHE A 82 0.54 10.21 0.38
N ILE A 83 1.86 10.09 0.51
CA ILE A 83 2.49 9.08 1.38
C ILE A 83 2.30 9.47 2.85
N ASN A 84 1.31 8.84 3.47
CA ASN A 84 1.01 8.87 4.90
C ASN A 84 0.79 7.44 5.43
N PRO A 85 0.66 7.21 6.75
CA PRO A 85 0.53 5.87 7.30
C PRO A 85 -0.63 5.05 6.73
N ALA A 86 -1.81 5.65 6.56
CA ALA A 86 -2.97 4.92 6.04
C ALA A 86 -2.83 4.56 4.57
N ASN A 87 -2.31 5.49 3.78
CA ASN A 87 -2.06 5.25 2.37
C ASN A 87 -0.95 4.19 2.19
N ILE A 88 0.05 4.12 3.06
CA ILE A 88 1.02 3.01 3.04
C ILE A 88 0.36 1.66 3.34
N ILE A 89 -0.54 1.60 4.31
CA ILE A 89 -1.31 0.39 4.62
C ILE A 89 -2.17 -0.03 3.41
N PHE A 90 -2.79 0.94 2.73
CA PHE A 90 -3.58 0.70 1.52
C PHE A 90 -2.73 0.24 0.34
N ILE A 91 -1.55 0.84 0.13
CA ILE A 91 -0.59 0.41 -0.90
C ILE A 91 -0.12 -1.01 -0.62
N TYR A 92 0.23 -1.32 0.63
CA TYR A 92 0.59 -2.67 1.05
C TYR A 92 -0.52 -3.65 0.71
N PHE A 93 -1.76 -3.35 1.09
CA PHE A 93 -2.93 -4.17 0.81
C PHE A 93 -3.08 -4.49 -0.69
N LEU A 94 -2.97 -3.50 -1.57
CA LEU A 94 -3.08 -3.74 -3.00
C LEU A 94 -1.94 -4.62 -3.52
N VAL A 95 -0.70 -4.28 -3.16
CA VAL A 95 0.48 -4.97 -3.70
C VAL A 95 0.61 -6.40 -3.15
N SER A 96 0.36 -6.62 -1.86
CA SER A 96 0.38 -7.96 -1.27
C SER A 96 -0.66 -8.86 -1.92
N SER A 97 -1.84 -8.30 -2.20
CA SER A 97 -2.93 -9.05 -2.82
C SER A 97 -2.64 -9.53 -4.24
N GLU A 98 -1.69 -8.93 -4.96
CA GLU A 98 -1.24 -9.38 -6.28
C GLU A 98 -0.05 -10.34 -6.15
N LEU A 99 0.90 -10.04 -5.25
CA LEU A 99 2.10 -10.87 -4.99
C LEU A 99 1.80 -12.18 -4.23
N GLU A 100 0.58 -12.35 -3.73
CA GLU A 100 0.11 -13.58 -3.08
C GLU A 100 -0.70 -14.51 -3.99
N THR A 101 -0.90 -14.12 -5.24
CA THR A 101 -1.61 -14.93 -6.23
C THR A 101 -0.63 -15.72 -7.10
N PRO A 102 -1.13 -16.66 -7.93
CA PRO A 102 -0.32 -17.28 -8.99
C PRO A 102 0.34 -16.26 -9.95
N LEU A 103 -0.13 -15.01 -9.98
CA LEU A 103 0.48 -13.93 -10.78
C LEU A 103 1.87 -13.54 -10.29
N MET A 104 2.28 -13.99 -9.11
CA MET A 104 3.66 -13.86 -8.66
C MET A 104 4.66 -14.46 -9.67
N ASP A 105 4.24 -15.49 -10.43
CA ASP A 105 5.06 -16.10 -11.47
C ASP A 105 5.31 -15.17 -12.67
N GLU A 106 4.49 -14.12 -12.85
CA GLU A 106 4.72 -13.06 -13.85
C GLU A 106 5.81 -12.06 -13.41
N ILE A 107 6.18 -12.05 -12.13
CA ILE A 107 7.20 -11.15 -11.57
C ILE A 107 8.57 -11.84 -11.64
N ILE A 108 9.13 -11.87 -12.85
CA ILE A 108 10.41 -12.54 -13.12
C ILE A 108 11.62 -11.63 -12.91
N ASP A 109 11.43 -10.31 -12.98
CA ASP A 109 12.48 -9.32 -12.80
C ASP A 109 12.02 -8.05 -12.03
N VAL A 110 12.98 -7.13 -11.81
CA VAL A 110 12.74 -5.86 -11.12
C VAL A 110 11.80 -4.93 -11.91
N ASN A 111 11.77 -5.06 -13.24
CA ASN A 111 10.95 -4.23 -14.12
C ASN A 111 9.47 -4.62 -14.00
N ASN A 112 9.15 -5.91 -13.96
CA ASN A 112 7.79 -6.39 -13.72
C ASN A 112 7.31 -5.97 -12.33
N LEU A 113 8.18 -6.07 -11.31
CA LEU A 113 7.87 -5.61 -9.96
C LEU A 113 7.60 -4.10 -9.94
N GLN A 114 8.43 -3.28 -10.58
CA GLN A 114 8.21 -1.83 -10.68
C GLN A 114 6.87 -1.50 -11.32
N ALA A 115 6.55 -2.16 -12.44
CA ALA A 115 5.31 -1.96 -13.16
C ALA A 115 4.08 -2.28 -12.28
N LEU A 116 4.11 -3.41 -11.55
CA LEU A 116 3.06 -3.79 -10.61
C LEU A 116 2.92 -2.78 -9.46
N VAL A 117 4.03 -2.41 -8.82
CA VAL A 117 4.05 -1.48 -7.69
C VAL A 117 3.50 -0.12 -8.11
N LEU A 118 3.91 0.43 -9.26
CA LEU A 118 3.41 1.71 -9.74
C LEU A 118 1.96 1.64 -10.24
N THR A 119 1.51 0.49 -10.75
CA THR A 119 0.08 0.26 -11.05
C THR A 119 -0.74 0.32 -9.76
N CYS A 120 -0.33 -0.39 -8.70
CA CYS A 120 -1.01 -0.35 -7.41
C CYS A 120 -0.96 1.05 -6.77
N PHE A 121 0.16 1.76 -6.94
CA PHE A 121 0.29 3.12 -6.43
C PHE A 121 -0.64 4.10 -7.16
N TYR A 122 -0.75 4.00 -8.48
CA TYR A 122 -1.72 4.77 -9.25
C TYR A 122 -3.15 4.52 -8.77
N LEU A 123 -3.53 3.24 -8.57
CA LEU A 123 -4.86 2.91 -8.05
C LEU A 123 -5.09 3.48 -6.64
N ALA A 124 -4.07 3.43 -5.77
CA ALA A 124 -4.13 4.05 -4.45
C ALA A 124 -4.37 5.57 -4.55
N TYR A 125 -3.66 6.26 -5.45
CA TYR A 125 -3.89 7.68 -5.73
C TYR A 125 -5.31 7.96 -6.21
N THR A 126 -5.78 7.24 -7.22
CA THR A 126 -7.11 7.46 -7.79
C THR A 126 -8.27 7.11 -6.85
N TYR A 127 -8.00 6.31 -5.80
CA TYR A 127 -9.02 5.87 -4.85
C TYR A 127 -8.99 6.63 -3.51
N MET A 128 -7.80 6.82 -2.94
CA MET A 128 -7.59 7.44 -1.62
C MET A 128 -7.12 8.90 -1.71
N GLY A 129 -6.76 9.39 -2.89
CA GLY A 129 -6.25 10.74 -3.09
C GLY A 129 -7.33 11.81 -2.92
N ASN A 130 -6.92 13.00 -2.51
CA ASN A 130 -7.82 14.14 -2.28
C ASN A 130 -8.18 14.86 -3.59
N GLU A 131 -7.35 14.72 -4.62
CA GLU A 131 -7.56 15.41 -5.88
C GLU A 131 -8.56 14.67 -6.75
N ILE A 132 -9.30 15.42 -7.58
CA ILE A 132 -10.31 14.84 -8.48
C ILE A 132 -9.70 13.94 -9.57
N SER A 133 -8.40 14.07 -9.83
CA SER A 133 -7.68 13.30 -10.84
C SER A 133 -6.16 13.40 -10.64
N TYR A 134 -5.45 12.37 -11.10
CA TYR A 134 -3.98 12.36 -11.16
C TYR A 134 -3.52 11.96 -12.56
N PRO A 135 -2.43 12.55 -13.09
CA PRO A 135 -1.89 12.16 -14.39
C PRO A 135 -1.31 10.74 -14.29
N SER A 136 -1.54 9.90 -15.31
CA SER A 136 -0.99 8.54 -15.34
C SER A 136 0.51 8.50 -15.69
N LYS A 137 1.03 9.51 -16.40
CA LYS A 137 2.41 9.55 -16.92
C LYS A 137 3.49 9.28 -15.85
N PRO A 138 3.43 9.82 -14.62
CA PRO A 138 4.41 9.51 -13.57
C PRO A 138 4.43 8.04 -13.12
N PHE A 139 3.35 7.29 -13.35
CA PHE A 139 3.20 5.90 -12.92
C PHE A 139 3.54 4.90 -14.03
N LEU A 140 3.61 5.35 -15.29
CA LEU A 140 3.98 4.51 -16.41
C LEU A 140 5.50 4.27 -16.42
N VAL A 141 5.87 3.04 -16.76
CA VAL A 141 7.27 2.64 -16.92
C VAL A 141 7.61 2.51 -18.40
N ASN A 142 8.86 2.82 -18.76
CA ASN A 142 9.28 2.86 -20.17
C ASN A 142 9.51 1.48 -20.79
N HIS A 143 9.59 0.43 -19.98
CA HIS A 143 9.90 -0.94 -20.41
C HIS A 143 8.66 -1.78 -20.75
N GLU A 144 7.48 -1.18 -20.80
CA GLU A 144 6.25 -1.86 -21.24
C GLU A 144 5.37 -0.95 -22.09
N ALA A 145 4.48 -1.55 -22.88
CA ALA A 145 3.41 -0.82 -23.56
C ALA A 145 2.38 -0.32 -22.54
N SER A 146 1.87 0.90 -22.72
CA SER A 146 0.87 1.50 -21.83
C SER A 146 -0.41 0.66 -21.69
N GLN A 147 -0.72 -0.20 -22.66
CA GLN A 147 -1.85 -1.12 -22.59
C GLN A 147 -1.73 -2.08 -21.40
N HIS A 148 -0.54 -2.61 -21.12
CA HIS A 148 -0.34 -3.54 -20.00
C HIS A 148 -0.61 -2.91 -18.64
N PHE A 149 -0.29 -1.62 -18.50
CA PHE A 149 -0.64 -0.85 -17.30
C PHE A 149 -2.16 -0.77 -17.10
N TRP A 150 -2.91 -0.47 -18.17
CA TRP A 150 -4.37 -0.36 -18.10
C TRP A 150 -5.04 -1.72 -17.88
N ASP A 151 -4.54 -2.78 -18.51
CA ASP A 151 -5.04 -4.14 -18.31
C ASP A 151 -4.88 -4.57 -16.85
N ARG A 152 -3.72 -4.29 -16.23
CA ARG A 152 -3.51 -4.54 -14.80
C ARG A 152 -4.42 -3.67 -13.92
N CYS A 153 -4.64 -2.40 -14.26
CA CYS A 153 -5.59 -1.55 -13.52
C CYS A 153 -6.99 -2.17 -13.50
N LEU A 154 -7.53 -2.53 -14.67
CA LEU A 154 -8.86 -3.14 -14.80
C LEU A 154 -8.93 -4.46 -14.04
N ARG A 155 -7.89 -5.29 -14.12
CA ARG A 155 -7.80 -6.56 -13.38
C ARG A 155 -7.90 -6.34 -11.87
N ILE A 156 -7.07 -5.46 -11.31
CA ILE A 156 -7.05 -5.18 -9.87
C ILE A 156 -8.40 -4.60 -9.42
N ILE A 157 -8.99 -3.69 -10.19
CA ILE A 157 -10.31 -3.12 -9.86
C ILE A 157 -11.38 -4.22 -9.84
N ASN A 158 -11.41 -5.09 -10.84
CA ASN A 158 -12.39 -6.17 -10.94
C ASN A 158 -12.27 -7.18 -9.80
N THR A 159 -11.06 -7.44 -9.30
CA THR A 159 -10.83 -8.43 -8.24
C THR A 159 -10.83 -7.85 -6.84
N ARG A 160 -10.49 -6.56 -6.66
CA ARG A 160 -10.25 -5.95 -5.33
C ARG A 160 -11.17 -4.80 -4.97
N SER A 161 -12.03 -4.29 -5.86
CA SER A 161 -12.90 -3.13 -5.58
C SER A 161 -13.76 -3.30 -4.31
N SER A 162 -14.29 -4.49 -4.05
CA SER A 162 -15.02 -4.78 -2.79
C SER A 162 -14.13 -4.64 -1.56
N ASP A 163 -12.90 -5.14 -1.61
CA ASP A 163 -11.96 -5.09 -0.48
C ASP A 163 -11.36 -3.68 -0.29
N MET A 164 -11.17 -2.93 -1.37
CA MET A 164 -10.82 -1.50 -1.33
C MET A 164 -11.88 -0.67 -0.59
N LEU A 165 -13.15 -1.01 -0.75
CA LEU A 165 -14.23 -0.41 0.03
C LEU A 165 -14.26 -0.93 1.47
N LYS A 166 -14.02 -2.23 1.66
CA LYS A 166 -14.02 -2.89 2.98
C LYS A 166 -12.95 -2.30 3.90
N ILE A 167 -11.73 -2.06 3.42
CA ILE A 167 -10.65 -1.49 4.24
C ILE A 167 -10.95 -0.07 4.76
N ASN A 168 -11.84 0.66 4.08
CA ASN A 168 -12.31 1.98 4.52
C ASN A 168 -13.51 1.90 5.49
N ARG A 169 -14.30 0.82 5.44
CA ARG A 169 -15.54 0.68 6.22
C ARG A 169 -15.41 -0.24 7.44
N ASP A 170 -14.44 -1.15 7.44
CA ASP A 170 -14.22 -2.14 8.49
C ASP A 170 -12.88 -1.87 9.21
N PRO A 171 -12.91 -1.24 10.39
CA PRO A 171 -11.72 -0.98 11.19
C PRO A 171 -10.96 -2.26 11.59
N THR A 172 -11.65 -3.40 11.71
CA THR A 172 -11.01 -4.68 12.04
C THR A 172 -10.19 -5.19 10.86
N PHE A 173 -10.75 -5.08 9.65
CA PHE A 173 -10.02 -5.41 8.42
C PHE A 173 -8.80 -4.52 8.26
N PHE A 174 -8.94 -3.20 8.43
CA PHE A 174 -7.82 -2.25 8.42
C PHE A 174 -6.74 -2.61 9.43
N ALA A 175 -7.12 -2.92 10.67
CA ALA A 175 -6.17 -3.27 11.72
C ALA A 175 -5.43 -4.60 11.45
N ASN A 176 -6.10 -5.57 10.82
CA ASN A 176 -5.46 -6.81 10.41
C ASN A 176 -4.39 -6.56 9.35
N VAL A 177 -4.71 -5.78 8.31
CA VAL A 177 -3.74 -5.39 7.27
C VAL A 177 -2.57 -4.61 7.88
N PHE A 178 -2.85 -3.70 8.81
CA PHE A 178 -1.82 -2.97 9.54
C PHE A 178 -0.90 -3.88 10.35
N LEU A 179 -1.48 -4.80 11.13
CA LEU A 179 -0.73 -5.78 11.94
C LEU A 179 0.16 -6.66 11.06
N GLU A 180 -0.37 -7.09 9.93
CA GLU A 180 0.35 -7.89 8.94
C GLU A 180 1.54 -7.11 8.37
N LEU A 181 1.32 -5.88 7.91
CA LEU A 181 2.41 -4.99 7.47
C LEU A 181 3.47 -4.81 8.58
N LYS A 182 3.04 -4.55 9.81
CA LYS A 182 3.93 -4.38 10.97
C LYS A 182 4.78 -5.61 11.27
N SER A 183 4.34 -6.81 10.89
CA SER A 183 5.11 -8.04 11.08
C SER A 183 6.38 -8.13 10.24
N TYR A 184 6.51 -7.27 9.22
CA TYR A 184 7.68 -7.18 8.35
C TYR A 184 8.72 -6.14 8.81
N LEU A 185 8.57 -5.57 10.00
CA LEU A 185 9.59 -4.68 10.56
C LEU A 185 10.94 -5.44 10.62
N PRO A 186 12.02 -4.94 10.00
CA PRO A 186 13.32 -5.58 10.09
C PRO A 186 13.79 -5.67 11.55
N SER A 187 14.32 -6.84 11.94
CA SER A 187 14.95 -7.07 13.24
C SER A 187 16.20 -6.24 13.45
#